data_AF-A0A9P6NIF6-F1
#
_entry.id   AF-A0A9P6NIF6-F1
#
_cell.length_a   1.000
_cell.length_b   1.000
_cell.length_c   1.000
_cell.angle_alpha   90.00
_cell.angle_beta   90.00
_cell.angle_gamma   90.00
#
_symmetry.space_group_name_H-M   'P 1'
#
loop_
_entity.id
_entity.type
_entity.pdbx_description
1 polymer ?
#
loop_
_entity_poly.entity_id
_entity_poly.type
_entity_poly.pdbx_seq_one_letter_code
_entity_poly.pdbx_strand_id
1 'polypeptide(L)'
;MDRGYSFVRINGMSMQPTLNPDSSCLKRDLVILNRFTDKFKRGDVVTVYHPVHPTLTLTKRIIGLEGDIYSHSDRFVRIPPGHCWVEGDESFHSQDSNTFGPIPVGLISGRVDLIVYPFSRFGTISHTLQNSQNKRVLARKFT
;
A
#
# COMPACT_ATOMS: atom_id res chain seq x y z
N MET A 1 7.67 -16.54 -7.35
CA MET A 1 7.30 -15.24 -7.96
C MET A 1 8.27 -14.98 -9.08
N ASP A 2 7.75 -14.66 -10.27
CA ASP A 2 8.60 -14.22 -11.37
C ASP A 2 9.22 -12.87 -11.00
N ARG A 3 10.55 -12.86 -10.90
CA ARG A 3 11.33 -11.66 -10.63
C ARG A 3 11.36 -10.81 -11.89
N GLY A 4 10.95 -9.55 -11.79
CA GLY A 4 10.86 -8.68 -12.95
C GLY A 4 10.24 -7.32 -12.66
N TYR A 5 10.22 -6.49 -13.69
CA TYR A 5 9.37 -5.31 -13.75
C TYR A 5 8.14 -5.62 -14.60
N SER A 6 6.98 -5.13 -14.18
CA SER A 6 5.74 -5.26 -14.96
C SER A 6 4.99 -3.94 -14.98
N PHE A 7 4.33 -3.64 -16.09
CA PHE A 7 3.43 -2.49 -16.18
C PHE A 7 2.05 -2.88 -15.66
N VAL A 8 1.49 -2.10 -14.75
CA VAL A 8 0.17 -2.34 -14.16
C VAL A 8 -0.65 -1.08 -14.25
N ARG A 9 -1.88 -1.18 -14.77
CA ARG A 9 -2.84 -0.07 -14.75
C ARG A 9 -3.59 -0.11 -13.43
N ILE A 10 -3.52 0.98 -12.68
CA ILE A 10 -4.17 1.11 -11.37
C ILE A 10 -5.62 1.53 -11.58
N ASN A 11 -6.54 0.76 -10.99
CA ASN A 11 -7.97 1.02 -11.06
C ASN A 11 -8.51 1.39 -9.67
N GLY A 12 -9.59 2.17 -9.66
CA GLY A 12 -10.26 2.60 -8.42
C GLY A 12 -9.65 3.86 -7.79
N MET A 13 -10.20 4.22 -6.62
CA MET A 13 -9.96 5.49 -5.93
C MET A 13 -9.22 5.34 -4.59
N SER A 14 -9.01 4.12 -4.08
CA SER A 14 -8.48 3.92 -2.72
C SER A 14 -7.06 4.45 -2.49
N MET A 15 -6.32 4.74 -3.56
CA MET A 15 -4.97 5.31 -3.50
C MET A 15 -4.94 6.79 -3.87
N GLN A 16 -6.10 7.45 -4.01
CA GLN A 16 -6.16 8.90 -4.16
C GLN A 16 -5.63 9.60 -2.89
N PRO A 17 -4.92 10.73 -3.02
CA PRO A 17 -4.54 11.43 -4.25
C PRO A 17 -3.26 10.91 -4.92
N THR A 18 -2.55 9.94 -4.31
CA THR A 18 -1.27 9.45 -4.83
C THR A 18 -1.40 8.83 -6.22
N LEU A 19 -2.40 7.97 -6.39
CA LEU A 19 -2.71 7.32 -7.66
C LEU A 19 -4.15 7.65 -8.06
N ASN A 20 -4.36 7.86 -9.36
CA ASN A 20 -5.63 8.25 -9.96
C ASN A 20 -6.31 9.46 -9.29
N PRO A 21 -5.63 10.62 -9.06
CA PRO A 21 -6.20 11.78 -8.36
C PRO A 21 -7.41 12.38 -9.07
N ASP A 22 -7.51 12.17 -10.39
CA ASP A 22 -8.67 12.58 -11.16
C ASP A 22 -9.79 11.55 -10.98
N SER A 23 -10.96 12.01 -10.53
CA SER A 23 -12.17 11.20 -10.44
C SER A 23 -12.76 10.87 -11.82
N SER A 24 -12.33 11.57 -12.87
CA SER A 24 -12.67 11.22 -14.25
C SER A 24 -12.06 9.86 -14.58
N CYS A 25 -12.90 8.86 -14.87
CA CYS A 25 -12.45 7.50 -15.22
C CYS A 25 -11.58 7.43 -16.49
N LEU A 26 -11.37 8.56 -17.17
CA LEU A 26 -10.72 8.68 -18.48
C LEU A 26 -9.20 8.52 -18.42
N LYS A 27 -8.55 8.83 -17.29
CA LYS A 27 -7.09 8.70 -17.15
C LYS A 27 -6.75 7.87 -15.91
N ARG A 28 -6.27 6.66 -16.16
CA ARG A 28 -5.78 5.74 -15.12
C ARG A 28 -4.26 5.69 -15.15
N ASP A 29 -3.65 5.75 -13.98
CA ASP A 29 -2.21 5.66 -13.83
C ASP A 29 -1.74 4.27 -14.28
N LEU A 30 -0.81 4.27 -15.23
CA LEU A 30 0.01 3.11 -15.55
C LEU A 30 1.28 3.22 -14.73
N VAL A 31 1.61 2.18 -13.98
CA VAL A 31 2.77 2.17 -13.08
C VAL A 31 3.72 1.03 -13.37
N ILE A 32 4.99 1.20 -13.01
CA ILE A 32 5.96 0.11 -12.97
C ILE A 32 5.93 -0.53 -11.60
N LEU A 33 5.68 -1.84 -11.61
CA LEU A 33 5.75 -2.70 -10.44
C LEU A 33 7.08 -3.45 -10.42
N ASN A 34 7.82 -3.29 -9.33
CA ASN A 34 9.08 -3.96 -9.02
C ASN A 34 8.82 -5.22 -8.19
N ARG A 35 9.16 -6.38 -8.75
CA ARG A 35 9.00 -7.70 -8.10
C ARG A 35 10.32 -8.31 -7.64
N PHE A 36 11.42 -7.56 -7.69
CA PHE A 36 12.73 -7.98 -7.17
C PHE A 36 12.89 -7.70 -5.67
N THR A 37 12.18 -6.69 -5.15
CA THR A 37 12.34 -6.26 -3.76
C THR A 37 11.60 -7.18 -2.79
N ASP A 38 12.33 -7.65 -1.80
CA ASP A 38 11.84 -8.36 -0.60
C ASP A 38 11.91 -7.46 0.65
N LYS A 39 12.58 -6.31 0.55
CA LYS A 39 12.69 -5.31 1.61
C LYS A 39 11.68 -4.20 1.37
N PHE A 40 10.76 -4.07 2.32
CA PHE A 40 9.72 -3.06 2.31
C PHE A 40 9.93 -2.04 3.44
N LYS A 41 9.49 -0.81 3.20
CA LYS A 41 9.54 0.29 4.15
C LYS A 41 8.14 0.86 4.36
N ARG A 42 7.93 1.50 5.52
CA ARG A 42 6.73 2.32 5.71
C ARG A 42 6.68 3.40 4.63
N GLY A 43 5.49 3.64 4.10
CA GLY A 43 5.26 4.55 3.00
C GLY A 43 5.35 3.90 1.61
N ASP A 44 5.88 2.69 1.47
CA ASP A 44 5.88 2.00 0.17
C ASP A 44 4.46 1.73 -0.31
N VAL A 45 4.20 2.00 -1.59
CA VAL A 45 2.97 1.59 -2.27
C VAL A 45 3.21 0.22 -2.90
N VAL A 46 2.31 -0.72 -2.62
CA VAL A 46 2.45 -2.12 -3.01
C VAL A 46 1.15 -2.66 -3.59
N THR A 47 1.28 -3.65 -4.48
CA THR A 47 0.14 -4.46 -4.91
C THR A 47 0.14 -5.75 -4.10
N VAL A 48 -1.00 -6.12 -3.52
CA VAL A 48 -1.15 -7.29 -2.64
C VAL A 48 -2.27 -8.19 -3.12
N TYR A 49 -2.10 -9.50 -3.01
CA TYR A 49 -3.19 -10.44 -3.21
C TYR A 49 -4.16 -10.34 -2.03
N HIS A 50 -5.47 -10.31 -2.31
CA HIS A 50 -6.48 -10.26 -1.26
C HIS A 50 -6.41 -11.54 -0.41
N PRO A 51 -6.34 -11.46 0.93
CA PRO A 51 -6.07 -12.60 1.81
C PRO A 51 -7.12 -13.71 1.71
N VAL A 52 -8.38 -13.35 1.41
CA VAL A 52 -9.51 -14.30 1.26
C VAL A 52 -9.80 -14.65 -0.21
N HIS A 53 -9.43 -13.80 -1.16
CA HIS A 53 -9.86 -13.90 -2.56
C HIS A 53 -8.63 -13.76 -3.48
N PRO A 54 -7.83 -14.80 -3.68
CA PRO A 54 -6.50 -14.69 -4.31
C PRO A 54 -6.50 -14.15 -5.74
N THR A 55 -7.63 -14.21 -6.44
CA THR A 55 -7.81 -13.64 -7.78
C THR A 55 -7.89 -12.11 -7.78
N LEU A 56 -8.15 -11.50 -6.63
CA LEU A 56 -8.24 -10.05 -6.46
C LEU A 56 -6.89 -9.50 -5.99
N THR A 57 -6.41 -8.47 -6.69
CA THR A 57 -5.22 -7.71 -6.29
C THR A 57 -5.64 -6.31 -5.85
N LEU A 58 -5.15 -5.89 -4.69
CA LEU A 58 -5.38 -4.57 -4.11
C LEU A 58 -4.10 -3.73 -4.22
N THR A 59 -4.21 -2.44 -4.47
CA THR A 59 -3.07 -1.50 -4.35
C THR A 59 -3.23 -0.70 -3.07
N LYS A 60 -2.25 -0.77 -2.17
CA LYS A 60 -2.27 -0.16 -0.84
C LYS A 60 -0.90 0.40 -0.47
N ARG A 61 -0.86 1.24 0.56
CA ARG A 61 0.36 1.74 1.17
C ARG A 61 0.67 0.99 2.45
N ILE A 62 1.93 0.63 2.64
CA ILE A 62 2.43 0.09 3.91
C ILE A 62 2.45 1.21 4.95
N ILE A 63 1.62 1.09 5.97
CA ILE A 63 1.56 2.04 7.08
C ILE A 63 2.46 1.58 8.23
N GLY A 64 2.44 0.29 8.54
CA GLY A 64 3.24 -0.32 9.60
C GLY A 64 3.89 -1.63 9.17
N LEU A 65 5.00 -1.96 9.82
CA LEU A 65 5.78 -3.18 9.63
C LEU A 65 5.84 -3.98 10.92
N GLU A 66 6.40 -5.18 10.84
CA GLU A 66 6.59 -6.06 11.99
C GLU A 66 7.12 -5.33 13.25
N GLY A 67 6.51 -5.64 14.38
CA GLY A 67 6.86 -5.02 15.67
C GLY A 67 6.25 -3.65 15.92
N ASP A 68 5.66 -2.98 14.92
CA ASP A 68 4.92 -1.74 15.13
C ASP A 68 3.64 -1.98 15.91
N ILE A 69 3.20 -0.94 16.63
CA ILE A 69 1.89 -0.90 17.28
C ILE A 69 1.03 0.07 16.49
N TYR A 70 -0.09 -0.43 15.97
CA TYR A 70 -1.07 0.33 15.23
C TYR A 70 -2.31 0.59 16.08
N SER A 71 -2.78 1.84 16.14
CA SER A 71 -4.02 2.19 16.83
C SER A 71 -5.21 2.21 15.86
N HIS A 72 -6.21 1.36 16.11
CA HIS A 72 -7.45 1.29 15.34
C HIS A 72 -8.66 1.16 16.26
N SER A 73 -9.65 2.05 16.12
CA SER A 73 -10.94 1.96 16.85
C SER A 73 -10.77 1.67 18.35
N ASP A 74 -9.94 2.48 19.01
CA ASP A 74 -9.57 2.36 20.44
C ASP A 74 -8.86 1.07 20.85
N ARG A 75 -8.36 0.30 19.87
CA ARG A 75 -7.56 -0.91 20.09
C ARG A 75 -6.15 -0.70 19.58
N PHE A 76 -5.21 -1.38 20.23
CA PHE A 76 -3.82 -1.45 19.78
C PHE A 76 -3.54 -2.83 19.19
N VAL A 77 -3.07 -2.85 17.95
CA VAL A 77 -2.67 -4.06 17.24
C VAL A 77 -1.17 -4.04 17.07
N ARG A 78 -0.49 -5.02 17.66
CA ARG A 78 0.93 -5.25 17.39
C ARG A 78 1.06 -6.05 16.10
N ILE A 79 1.82 -5.54 15.13
CA ILE A 79 2.04 -6.21 13.85
C ILE A 79 2.97 -7.42 14.08
N PRO A 80 2.53 -8.65 13.75
CA PRO A 80 3.34 -9.85 13.96
C PRO A 80 4.62 -9.88 13.09
N PRO A 81 5.62 -10.70 13.44
CA PRO A 81 6.77 -10.95 12.57
C PRO A 81 6.34 -11.39 11.16
N GLY A 82 7.04 -10.88 10.15
CA GLY A 82 6.75 -11.19 8.74
C GLY A 82 5.41 -10.65 8.21
N HIS A 83 4.74 -9.78 8.96
CA HIS A 83 3.49 -9.13 8.55
C HIS A 83 3.67 -7.61 8.37
N CYS A 84 2.73 -7.00 7.64
CA CYS A 84 2.61 -5.56 7.51
C CYS A 84 1.15 -5.12 7.64
N TRP A 85 0.97 -3.84 7.95
CA TRP A 85 -0.32 -3.18 7.96
C TRP A 85 -0.43 -2.26 6.75
N VAL A 86 -1.46 -2.46 5.93
CA VAL A 86 -1.63 -1.74 4.67
C VAL A 86 -2.95 -0.99 4.62
N GLU A 87 -2.95 0.23 4.08
CA GLU A 87 -4.15 1.07 3.94
C GLU A 87 -4.21 1.76 2.60
N GLY A 88 -5.42 2.16 2.21
CA GLY A 88 -5.60 3.14 1.14
C GLY A 88 -5.18 4.54 1.61
N ASP A 89 -4.80 5.38 0.65
CA ASP A 89 -4.62 6.82 0.91
C ASP A 89 -5.98 7.55 1.02
N GLU A 90 -7.04 6.96 0.48
CA GLU A 90 -8.43 7.40 0.60
C GLU A 90 -9.24 6.40 1.41
N SER A 91 -9.82 6.88 2.52
CA SER A 91 -10.43 6.05 3.56
C SER A 91 -11.84 5.57 3.21
N PHE A 92 -12.56 6.29 2.33
CA PHE A 92 -14.00 6.08 2.16
C PHE A 92 -14.36 4.86 1.29
N HIS A 93 -13.41 4.24 0.56
CA HIS A 93 -13.68 3.16 -0.42
C HIS A 93 -12.62 2.04 -0.43
N SER A 94 -12.00 1.73 0.71
CA SER A 94 -10.85 0.85 0.78
C SER A 94 -11.14 -0.43 1.56
N GLN A 95 -11.08 -1.60 0.90
CA GLN A 95 -10.79 -2.85 1.59
C GLN A 95 -9.30 -2.88 1.92
N ASP A 96 -8.95 -2.86 3.21
CA ASP A 96 -7.57 -2.82 3.67
C ASP A 96 -7.40 -3.44 5.07
N SER A 97 -6.23 -3.24 5.72
CA SER A 97 -5.95 -3.85 7.02
C SER A 97 -6.91 -3.42 8.13
N ASN A 98 -7.64 -2.30 7.98
CA ASN A 98 -8.71 -1.97 8.92
C ASN A 98 -9.86 -2.99 8.87
N THR A 99 -10.03 -3.71 7.75
CA THR A 99 -11.07 -4.74 7.57
C THR A 99 -10.57 -6.14 7.91
N PHE A 100 -9.35 -6.51 7.47
CA PHE A 100 -8.84 -7.88 7.57
C PHE A 100 -7.62 -8.04 8.51
N GLY A 101 -7.13 -6.95 9.11
CA GLY A 101 -5.97 -6.96 9.99
C GLY A 101 -4.62 -6.92 9.24
N PRO A 102 -3.51 -7.19 9.94
CA PRO A 102 -2.20 -7.26 9.32
C PRO A 102 -2.12 -8.44 8.36
N ILE A 103 -1.39 -8.29 7.25
CA ILE A 103 -1.23 -9.33 6.23
C ILE A 103 0.20 -9.84 6.16
N PRO A 104 0.44 -11.10 5.78
CA PRO A 104 1.79 -11.59 5.52
C PRO A 104 2.44 -10.79 4.39
N VAL A 105 3.71 -10.42 4.56
CA VAL A 105 4.51 -9.74 3.51
C VAL A 105 4.58 -10.59 2.22
N GLY A 106 4.46 -11.92 2.34
CA GLY A 106 4.39 -12.83 1.19
C GLY A 106 3.17 -12.65 0.28
N LEU A 107 2.12 -11.95 0.73
CA LEU A 107 0.99 -11.57 -0.13
C LEU A 107 1.30 -10.36 -1.03
N ILE A 108 2.42 -9.66 -0.79
CA ILE A 108 2.85 -8.55 -1.64
C ILE A 108 3.37 -9.12 -2.97
N SER A 109 2.67 -8.77 -4.04
CA SER A 109 3.01 -9.16 -5.41
C SER A 109 4.07 -8.26 -6.05
N GLY A 110 4.27 -7.04 -5.54
CA GLY A 110 5.35 -6.13 -5.91
C GLY A 110 5.19 -4.72 -5.32
N ARG A 111 6.24 -3.90 -5.44
CA ARG A 111 6.25 -2.49 -5.05
C ARG A 111 6.06 -1.58 -6.26
N VAL A 112 5.27 -0.53 -6.12
CA VAL A 112 5.08 0.49 -7.15
C VAL A 112 6.22 1.49 -7.08
N ASP A 113 7.07 1.54 -8.12
CA ASP A 113 8.26 2.42 -8.14
C ASP A 113 8.00 3.73 -8.91
N LEU A 114 7.24 3.68 -10.01
CA LEU A 114 7.12 4.80 -10.96
C LEU A 114 5.73 4.88 -11.60
N ILE A 115 5.21 6.10 -11.80
CA ILE A 115 4.11 6.38 -12.72
C ILE A 115 4.71 6.61 -14.11
N VAL A 116 4.28 5.84 -15.11
CA VAL A 116 4.73 5.98 -16.50
C VAL A 116 3.74 6.72 -17.39
N TYR A 117 2.45 6.68 -17.06
CA TYR A 117 1.39 7.40 -17.77
C TYR A 117 0.28 7.79 -16.77
N PRO A 118 -0.36 8.97 -16.89
CA PRO A 118 -0.16 9.99 -17.91
C PRO A 118 1.20 10.70 -17.81
N PHE A 119 1.79 11.10 -18.94
CA PHE A 119 3.14 11.68 -18.97
C PHE A 119 3.26 12.98 -18.16
N SER A 120 2.17 13.72 -17.97
CA SER A 120 2.14 14.89 -17.09
C SER A 120 2.39 14.58 -15.62
N ARG A 121 2.35 13.30 -15.23
CA ARG A 121 2.60 12.80 -13.87
C ARG A 121 3.74 11.77 -13.83
N PHE A 122 4.52 11.68 -14.92
CA PHE A 122 5.66 10.77 -14.96
C PHE A 122 6.61 11.08 -13.80
N GLY A 123 6.92 10.07 -12.98
CA GLY A 123 7.78 10.27 -11.82
C GLY A 123 7.61 9.21 -10.74
N THR A 124 8.45 9.30 -9.71
CA THR A 124 8.46 8.39 -8.56
C THR A 124 7.26 8.63 -7.65
N ILE A 125 6.84 7.57 -6.97
CA ILE A 125 5.78 7.66 -5.96
C ILE A 125 6.30 8.28 -4.67
N SER A 126 5.54 9.20 -4.08
CA SER A 126 5.87 9.71 -2.74
C SER A 126 5.73 8.59 -1.70
N HIS A 127 6.75 8.45 -0.86
CA HIS A 127 6.74 7.54 0.31
C HIS A 127 6.25 8.24 1.58
N THR A 128 5.84 9.51 1.51
CA THR A 128 5.38 10.26 2.67
C THR A 128 4.04 9.72 3.17
N LEU A 129 4.00 9.29 4.43
CA LEU A 129 2.74 8.95 5.10
C LEU A 129 1.93 10.22 5.38
N GLN A 130 0.63 10.19 5.13
CA GLN A 130 -0.26 11.26 5.54
C GLN A 130 -0.25 11.40 7.07
N ASN A 131 -0.44 12.63 7.58
CA ASN A 131 -0.42 12.92 9.03
C ASN A 131 -1.41 12.07 9.83
N SER A 132 -2.58 11.75 9.26
CA SER A 132 -3.58 10.86 9.85
C SER A 132 -3.02 9.45 10.07
N GLN A 133 -2.34 8.89 9.06
CA GLN A 133 -1.76 7.56 9.09
C GLN A 133 -0.54 7.47 10.00
N ASN A 134 0.34 8.48 9.95
CA ASN A 134 1.55 8.50 10.77
C ASN A 134 1.22 8.57 12.28
N LYS A 135 0.15 9.28 12.66
CA LYS A 135 -0.32 9.35 14.06
C LYS A 135 -0.82 8.02 14.62
N ARG A 136 -1.28 7.10 13.76
CA ARG A 136 -1.80 5.79 14.18
C ARG A 136 -0.70 4.76 14.44
N VAL A 137 0.49 5.00 13.93
CA VAL A 137 1.65 4.14 14.21
C VAL A 137 2.34 4.65 15.46
N LEU A 138 2.10 3.96 16.57
CA LEU A 138 2.90 4.12 17.77
C LEU A 138 4.23 3.39 17.53
N ALA A 139 5.15 4.08 16.85
CA ALA A 139 6.50 3.57 16.62
C ALA A 139 7.13 3.17 17.96
N ARG A 140 7.92 2.08 17.95
CA ARG A 140 8.71 1.57 19.07
C ARG A 140 9.12 2.69 20.04
N LYS A 141 8.36 2.88 21.12
CA LYS A 141 8.93 3.35 22.38
C LYS A 141 9.34 2.08 23.12
N PHE A 142 10.54 2.08 23.69
CA PHE A 142 11.19 0.99 24.43
C PHE A 142 11.97 -0.02 23.56
N THR A 143 13.25 0.26 23.34
CA THR A 143 14.33 -0.20 24.24
C THR A 143 15.41 0.87 24.28
#